data_AF-A0A2T4V5X3-F1
#
_entry.id   AF-A0A2T4V5X3-F1
#
_cell.length_a   1.000
_cell.length_b   1.000
_cell.length_c   1.000
_cell.angle_alpha   90.00
_cell.angle_beta   90.00
_cell.angle_gamma   90.00
#
_symmetry.space_group_name_H-M   'P 1'
#
loop_
_entity.id
_entity.type
_entity.pdbx_description
1 polymer ?
#
loop_
_entity_poly.entity_id
_entity_poly.type
_entity_poly.pdbx_seq_one_letter_code
_entity_poly.pdbx_strand_id
1 'polypeptide(L)'
;MPPTRAPLLPSVILLLATLGCPSGGVPLRADGSPASEKCPEEALKTMRILRMHVSDSADVQLDANQIDASPITLYDGPVESYLDGSLGTLGSGTRLYGRVWTSGPLVVVRYYEAKPPDGDTVPICAVARLGDGQLRKRPESKPGTAILDYPGASVFVVDSFR
;
A
#
# COMPACT_ATOMS: atom_id res chain seq x y z
N MET A 1 68.49 24.85 -21.13
CA MET A 1 67.48 25.07 -22.19
C MET A 1 67.54 23.87 -23.13
N PRO A 2 66.43 23.23 -23.56
CA PRO A 2 64.99 23.53 -23.36
C PRO A 2 64.27 22.53 -22.42
N PRO A 3 63.03 22.82 -21.98
CA PRO A 3 62.21 21.92 -21.17
C PRO A 3 61.26 21.06 -22.03
N THR A 4 61.16 19.77 -21.71
CA THR A 4 60.25 18.82 -22.35
C THR A 4 58.83 19.02 -21.79
N ARG A 5 57.90 19.43 -22.65
CA ARG A 5 56.47 19.64 -22.33
C ARG A 5 55.76 18.29 -22.20
N ALA A 6 55.08 18.06 -21.08
CA ALA A 6 54.10 16.98 -20.93
C ALA A 6 52.76 17.39 -21.57
N PRO A 7 52.03 16.49 -22.25
CA PRO A 7 50.71 16.78 -22.77
C PRO A 7 49.65 16.56 -21.68
N LEU A 8 48.79 17.55 -21.48
CA LEU A 8 47.59 17.45 -20.65
C LEU A 8 46.45 16.89 -21.52
N LEU A 9 45.99 15.69 -21.21
CA LEU A 9 44.76 15.09 -21.74
C LEU A 9 43.54 15.73 -21.05
N PRO A 10 42.54 16.25 -21.78
CA PRO A 10 41.32 16.75 -21.17
C PRO A 10 40.36 15.58 -20.93
N SER A 11 40.16 15.21 -19.67
CA SER A 11 39.11 14.28 -19.25
C SER A 11 37.74 14.95 -19.41
N VAL A 12 36.97 14.53 -20.41
CA VAL A 12 35.56 14.91 -20.59
C VAL A 12 34.72 14.10 -19.60
N ILE A 13 34.23 14.74 -18.54
CA ILE A 13 33.28 14.14 -17.59
C ILE A 13 31.88 14.32 -18.17
N LEU A 14 31.29 13.22 -18.66
CA LEU A 14 29.90 13.17 -19.13
C LEU A 14 28.96 13.04 -17.91
N LEU A 15 28.34 14.15 -17.47
CA LEU A 15 27.25 14.09 -16.49
C LEU A 15 25.98 13.55 -17.17
N LEU A 16 25.69 12.27 -16.98
CA LEU A 16 24.33 11.75 -17.18
C LEU A 16 23.46 12.18 -16.00
N ALA A 17 22.74 13.29 -16.15
CA ALA A 17 21.63 13.63 -15.27
C ALA A 17 20.42 12.76 -15.65
N THR A 18 20.26 11.61 -15.01
CA THR A 18 19.01 10.84 -15.08
C THR A 18 17.95 11.59 -14.26
N LEU A 19 17.16 12.43 -14.94
CA LEU A 19 15.91 12.97 -14.43
C LEU A 19 14.89 11.82 -14.33
N GLY A 20 14.99 11.03 -13.26
CA GLY A 20 13.92 10.11 -12.87
C GLY A 20 12.75 10.93 -12.36
N CYS A 21 11.61 10.89 -13.05
CA CYS A 21 10.35 11.42 -12.54
C CYS A 21 10.10 10.85 -11.14
N PRO A 22 9.90 11.68 -10.09
CA PRO A 22 9.39 11.17 -8.83
C PRO A 22 7.95 10.72 -9.11
N SER A 23 7.77 9.44 -9.41
CA SER A 23 6.47 8.81 -9.24
C SER A 23 6.09 9.10 -7.78
N GLY A 24 4.98 9.81 -7.58
CA GLY A 24 4.50 10.28 -6.27
C GLY A 24 4.08 9.12 -5.38
N GLY A 25 5.03 8.28 -5.00
CA GLY A 25 4.86 7.12 -4.14
C GLY A 25 5.22 7.45 -2.71
N VAL A 26 4.56 6.76 -1.78
CA VAL A 26 4.89 6.83 -0.36
C VAL A 26 6.34 6.34 -0.18
N PRO A 27 7.23 7.13 0.45
CA PRO A 27 8.61 6.70 0.72
C PRO A 27 8.64 5.39 1.50
N LEU A 28 9.61 4.52 1.25
CA LEU A 28 9.77 3.28 2.01
C LEU A 28 10.83 3.43 3.11
N ARG A 29 10.60 2.72 4.22
CA ARG A 29 11.59 2.50 5.27
C ARG A 29 12.62 1.46 4.84
N ALA A 30 13.69 1.34 5.62
CA ALA A 30 14.75 0.35 5.40
C ALA A 30 14.23 -1.10 5.45
N ASP A 31 13.15 -1.36 6.18
CA ASP A 31 12.49 -2.67 6.26
C ASP A 31 11.51 -2.95 5.11
N GLY A 32 11.38 -2.04 4.14
CA GLY A 32 10.48 -2.16 3.00
C GLY A 32 9.03 -1.76 3.28
N SER A 33 8.68 -1.37 4.51
CA SER A 33 7.34 -0.84 4.84
C SER A 33 7.18 0.62 4.37
N PRO A 34 5.96 1.05 4.01
CA PRO A 34 5.72 2.45 3.67
C PRO A 34 5.86 3.36 4.89
N ALA A 35 6.49 4.53 4.70
CA ALA A 35 6.65 5.56 5.72
C ALA A 35 5.30 6.05 6.27
N SER A 36 5.32 6.65 7.46
CA SER A 36 4.11 7.22 8.05
C SER A 36 3.58 8.38 7.21
N GLU A 37 2.26 8.51 7.18
CA GLU A 37 1.55 9.52 6.40
C GLU A 37 0.29 9.93 7.16
N LYS A 38 0.00 11.24 7.20
CA LYS A 38 -1.24 11.72 7.81
C LYS A 38 -2.40 11.50 6.86
N CYS A 39 -3.56 11.13 7.42
CA CYS A 39 -4.77 11.09 6.64
C CYS A 39 -5.17 12.48 6.14
N PRO A 40 -5.58 12.61 4.86
CA PRO A 40 -6.12 13.86 4.36
C PRO A 40 -7.33 14.32 5.18
N GLU A 41 -7.48 15.62 5.40
CA GLU A 41 -8.60 16.20 6.15
C GLU A 41 -9.96 15.81 5.55
N GLU A 42 -10.03 15.68 4.23
CA GLU A 42 -11.23 15.22 3.52
C GLU A 42 -11.61 13.78 3.90
N ALA A 43 -10.62 12.88 3.97
CA ALA A 43 -10.84 11.51 4.41
C ALA A 43 -11.32 11.48 5.86
N LEU A 44 -10.67 12.25 6.76
CA LEU A 44 -11.07 12.36 8.16
C LEU A 44 -12.50 12.88 8.32
N LYS A 45 -12.91 13.89 7.54
CA LYS A 45 -14.28 14.41 7.54
C LYS A 45 -15.28 13.38 7.02
N THR A 46 -14.93 12.69 5.94
CA THR A 46 -15.79 11.68 5.32
C THR A 46 -16.01 10.48 6.24
N MET A 47 -14.94 9.97 6.86
CA MET A 47 -15.03 8.91 7.87
C MET A 47 -15.94 9.28 9.04
N ARG A 48 -15.90 10.54 9.53
CA ARG A 48 -16.86 11.01 10.56
C ARG A 48 -18.31 10.95 10.10
N ILE A 49 -18.59 11.37 8.86
CA ILE A 49 -19.95 11.31 8.28
C ILE A 49 -20.43 9.85 8.18
N LEU A 50 -19.53 8.95 7.76
CA LEU A 50 -19.77 7.52 7.63
C LEU A 50 -19.73 6.76 8.97
N ARG A 51 -19.58 7.47 10.10
CA ARG A 51 -19.47 6.88 11.45
C ARG A 51 -18.35 5.83 11.58
N MET A 52 -17.25 6.03 10.86
CA MET A 52 -16.03 5.24 10.93
C MET A 52 -15.08 5.90 11.95
N HIS A 53 -14.99 5.34 13.15
CA HIS A 53 -14.10 5.83 14.21
C HIS A 53 -12.75 5.11 14.16
N VAL A 54 -11.70 5.77 14.65
CA VAL A 54 -10.37 5.14 14.73
C VAL A 54 -10.45 3.86 15.55
N SER A 55 -9.84 2.79 15.02
CA SER A 55 -9.90 1.42 15.56
C SER A 55 -11.19 0.64 15.27
N ASP A 56 -12.22 1.25 14.66
CA ASP A 56 -13.31 0.47 14.09
C ASP A 56 -12.73 -0.51 13.06
N SER A 57 -13.30 -1.71 12.99
CA SER A 57 -12.81 -2.78 12.13
C SER A 57 -13.93 -3.58 11.50
N ALA A 58 -13.60 -4.21 10.39
CA ALA A 58 -14.47 -5.13 9.66
C ALA A 58 -13.62 -6.19 8.95
N ASP A 59 -14.23 -7.30 8.60
CA ASP A 59 -13.56 -8.32 7.78
C ASP A 59 -13.52 -7.90 6.32
N VAL A 60 -12.42 -8.23 5.65
CA VAL A 60 -12.12 -7.85 4.27
C VAL A 60 -11.47 -9.02 3.54
N GLN A 61 -11.79 -9.16 2.26
CA GLN A 61 -11.03 -10.02 1.35
C GLN A 61 -9.95 -9.19 0.65
N LEU A 62 -8.71 -9.61 0.78
CA LEU A 62 -7.54 -8.81 0.40
C LEU A 62 -7.45 -8.53 -1.10
N ASP A 63 -7.93 -9.43 -1.96
CA ASP A 63 -7.99 -9.22 -3.40
C ASP A 63 -9.33 -9.72 -3.94
N ALA A 64 -10.11 -8.80 -4.52
CA ALA A 64 -11.41 -9.09 -5.12
C ALA A 64 -11.36 -10.10 -6.27
N ASN A 65 -10.17 -10.38 -6.82
CA ASN A 65 -9.98 -11.38 -7.88
C ASN A 65 -9.63 -12.78 -7.35
N GLN A 66 -9.42 -12.93 -6.03
CA GLN A 66 -8.89 -14.17 -5.42
C GLN A 66 -9.68 -14.58 -4.15
N ILE A 67 -10.97 -14.23 -4.09
CA ILE A 67 -11.83 -14.34 -2.90
C ILE A 67 -11.84 -15.75 -2.26
N ASP A 68 -11.93 -16.79 -3.07
CA ASP A 68 -12.00 -18.19 -2.61
C ASP A 68 -10.68 -18.95 -2.80
N ALA A 69 -9.60 -18.24 -3.17
CA ALA A 69 -8.30 -18.86 -3.39
C ALA A 69 -7.54 -19.01 -2.07
N SER A 70 -6.90 -20.17 -1.91
CA SER A 70 -6.03 -20.45 -0.77
C SER A 70 -4.91 -21.39 -1.22
N PRO A 71 -3.64 -20.95 -1.27
CA PRO A 71 -3.16 -19.62 -0.89
C PRO A 71 -3.52 -18.54 -1.92
N ILE A 72 -3.43 -17.27 -1.53
CA ILE A 72 -3.49 -16.12 -2.45
C ILE A 72 -2.10 -15.57 -2.75
N THR A 73 -1.97 -14.85 -3.87
CA THR A 73 -0.77 -14.07 -4.19
C THR A 73 -1.12 -12.60 -4.34
N LEU A 74 -0.61 -11.76 -3.43
CA LEU A 74 -0.68 -10.30 -3.57
C LEU A 74 0.51 -9.78 -4.36
N TYR A 75 0.27 -8.73 -5.14
CA TYR A 75 1.29 -8.05 -5.94
C TYR A 75 1.55 -6.66 -5.38
N ASP A 76 2.81 -6.21 -5.43
CA ASP A 76 3.17 -4.86 -5.05
C ASP A 76 2.46 -3.83 -5.95
N GLY A 77 1.81 -2.82 -5.36
CA GLY A 77 1.07 -1.82 -6.11
C GLY A 77 -0.42 -1.77 -5.80
N PRO A 78 -1.26 -1.26 -6.74
CA PRO A 78 -2.68 -1.08 -6.51
C PRO A 78 -3.40 -2.39 -6.19
N VAL A 79 -4.38 -2.32 -5.29
CA VAL A 79 -5.25 -3.46 -4.97
C VAL A 79 -6.69 -3.00 -4.84
N GLU A 80 -7.60 -3.88 -5.26
CA GLU A 80 -9.01 -3.79 -4.96
C GLU A 80 -9.37 -4.92 -4.00
N SER A 81 -9.87 -4.55 -2.83
CA SER A 81 -10.41 -5.46 -1.82
C SER A 81 -11.91 -5.22 -1.70
N TYR A 82 -12.64 -6.04 -0.96
CA TYR A 82 -14.01 -5.70 -0.61
C TYR A 82 -14.35 -6.16 0.81
N LEU A 83 -15.27 -5.43 1.44
CA LEU A 83 -15.72 -5.72 2.80
C LEU A 83 -16.65 -6.93 2.84
N ASP A 84 -16.39 -7.87 3.73
CA ASP A 84 -17.30 -8.97 4.08
C ASP A 84 -18.28 -8.58 5.21
N GLY A 85 -18.02 -7.47 5.90
CA GLY A 85 -18.87 -6.92 6.96
C GLY A 85 -19.12 -5.42 6.82
N SER A 86 -19.83 -4.83 7.79
CA SER A 86 -20.04 -3.38 7.81
C SER A 86 -18.88 -2.65 8.50
N LEU A 87 -18.43 -1.52 7.92
CA LEU A 87 -17.47 -0.60 8.53
C LEU A 87 -18.09 0.80 8.63
N GLY A 88 -18.54 1.17 9.83
CA GLY A 88 -19.40 2.35 10.00
C GLY A 88 -20.73 2.15 9.26
N THR A 89 -21.07 3.07 8.35
CA THR A 89 -22.24 2.94 7.47
C THR A 89 -21.93 2.28 6.13
N LEU A 90 -20.67 1.92 5.85
CA LEU A 90 -20.30 1.16 4.66
C LEU A 90 -20.72 -0.29 4.86
N GLY A 91 -21.57 -0.81 3.98
CA GLY A 91 -22.06 -2.19 4.05
C GLY A 91 -21.10 -3.21 3.43
N SER A 92 -21.43 -4.49 3.60
CA SER A 92 -20.79 -5.60 2.87
C SER A 92 -20.82 -5.36 1.36
N GLY A 93 -19.80 -5.85 0.66
CA GLY A 93 -19.64 -5.65 -0.79
C GLY A 93 -19.10 -4.26 -1.18
N THR A 94 -18.85 -3.37 -0.21
CA THR A 94 -18.12 -2.12 -0.46
C THR A 94 -16.70 -2.45 -0.93
N ARG A 95 -16.32 -1.93 -2.10
CA ARG A 95 -14.95 -2.05 -2.62
C ARG A 95 -14.02 -1.11 -1.89
N LEU A 96 -12.83 -1.57 -1.54
CA LEU A 96 -11.76 -0.75 -0.98
C LEU A 96 -10.63 -0.66 -1.99
N TYR A 97 -10.23 0.56 -2.32
CA TYR A 97 -9.11 0.82 -3.22
C TYR A 97 -7.89 1.23 -2.42
N GLY A 98 -6.79 0.56 -2.69
CA GLY A 98 -5.59 0.70 -1.88
C GLY A 98 -4.31 0.39 -2.62
N ARG A 99 -3.25 0.24 -1.82
CA ARG A 99 -1.93 -0.17 -2.27
C ARG A 99 -1.36 -1.21 -1.31
N VAL A 100 -0.70 -2.20 -1.89
CA VAL A 100 0.05 -3.26 -1.23
C VAL A 100 1.54 -2.94 -1.30
N TRP A 101 2.23 -3.18 -0.19
CA TRP A 101 3.69 -3.23 -0.12
C TRP A 101 4.13 -4.63 0.30
N THR A 102 4.96 -5.25 -0.52
CA THR A 102 5.45 -6.62 -0.34
C THR A 102 6.94 -6.71 -0.02
N SER A 103 7.65 -5.59 0.00
CA SER A 103 9.11 -5.58 0.20
C SER A 103 9.54 -6.05 1.59
N GLY A 104 8.80 -5.70 2.64
CA GLY A 104 9.07 -6.12 4.01
C GLY A 104 8.61 -7.54 4.34
N PRO A 105 8.97 -8.09 5.52
CA PRO A 105 8.60 -9.46 5.91
C PRO A 105 7.09 -9.65 6.13
N LEU A 106 6.39 -8.56 6.47
CA LEU A 106 4.94 -8.49 6.56
C LEU A 106 4.41 -7.72 5.35
N VAL A 107 3.26 -8.15 4.82
CA VAL A 107 2.53 -7.36 3.84
C VAL A 107 1.88 -6.19 4.54
N VAL A 108 1.99 -5.00 3.94
CA VAL A 108 1.26 -3.82 4.37
C VAL A 108 0.25 -3.46 3.29
N VAL A 109 -1.01 -3.28 3.66
CA VAL A 109 -2.06 -2.78 2.76
C VAL A 109 -2.66 -1.51 3.36
N ARG A 110 -2.66 -0.43 2.58
CA ARG A 110 -3.34 0.83 2.93
C ARG A 110 -4.47 1.06 1.94
N TYR A 111 -5.64 1.36 2.46
CA TYR A 111 -6.82 1.74 1.69
C TYR A 111 -7.04 3.24 1.81
N TYR A 112 -7.26 3.87 0.67
CA TYR A 112 -7.40 5.31 0.52
C TYR A 112 -8.81 5.72 0.09
N GLU A 113 -9.55 4.80 -0.53
CA GLU A 113 -10.90 5.06 -1.01
C GLU A 113 -11.79 3.84 -0.79
N ALA A 114 -13.09 4.10 -0.60
CA ALA A 114 -14.12 3.08 -0.54
C ALA A 114 -15.24 3.41 -1.53
N LYS A 115 -15.82 2.40 -2.15
CA LYS A 115 -16.99 2.54 -3.04
C LYS A 115 -18.07 1.55 -2.62
N PRO A 116 -19.13 2.01 -1.95
CA PRO A 116 -20.32 1.21 -1.72
C PRO A 116 -20.92 0.73 -3.05
N PRO A 117 -21.63 -0.41 -3.10
CA PRO A 117 -22.26 -0.91 -4.32
C PRO A 117 -23.14 0.13 -5.05
N ASP A 118 -23.91 0.90 -4.29
CA ASP A 118 -24.87 1.90 -4.79
C ASP A 118 -24.44 3.36 -4.51
N GLY A 119 -23.16 3.60 -4.25
CA GLY A 119 -22.65 4.90 -3.81
C GLY A 119 -21.47 5.43 -4.62
N ASP A 120 -21.15 6.69 -4.38
CA ASP A 120 -19.95 7.32 -4.91
C ASP A 120 -18.69 6.78 -4.22
N THR A 121 -17.56 6.87 -4.91
CA THR A 121 -16.25 6.64 -4.29
C THR A 121 -15.97 7.75 -3.28
N VAL A 122 -15.62 7.36 -2.06
CA VAL A 122 -15.36 8.26 -0.94
C VAL A 122 -13.96 8.05 -0.38
N PRO A 123 -13.26 9.12 0.02
CA PRO A 123 -11.93 9.00 0.60
C PRO A 123 -12.00 8.46 2.03
N ILE A 124 -11.13 7.51 2.35
CA ILE A 124 -11.00 6.90 3.68
C ILE A 124 -9.53 6.73 4.05
N CYS A 125 -9.30 6.33 5.30
CA CYS A 125 -8.02 5.84 5.76
C CYS A 125 -8.22 4.55 6.53
N ALA A 126 -7.78 3.44 5.94
CA ALA A 126 -7.83 2.17 6.61
C ALA A 126 -6.62 1.30 6.26
N VAL A 127 -6.31 0.36 7.12
CA VAL A 127 -5.19 -0.57 6.94
C VAL A 127 -5.65 -1.99 7.16
N ALA A 128 -5.22 -2.91 6.31
CA ALA A 128 -5.35 -4.32 6.65
C ALA A 128 -4.37 -4.64 7.79
N ARG A 129 -4.88 -5.21 8.88
CA ARG A 129 -4.10 -5.76 9.99
C ARG A 129 -4.72 -7.09 10.39
N LEU A 130 -3.93 -7.96 11.03
CA LEU A 130 -4.47 -9.17 11.66
C LEU A 130 -5.27 -10.04 10.66
N GLY A 131 -4.59 -10.65 9.69
CA GLY A 131 -5.10 -11.85 9.03
C GLY A 131 -4.70 -13.09 9.82
N ASP A 132 -5.32 -14.24 9.54
CA ASP A 132 -4.76 -15.53 9.96
C ASP A 132 -3.30 -15.61 9.44
N GLY A 133 -2.33 -15.78 10.34
CA GLY A 133 -0.90 -15.68 10.00
C GLY A 133 -0.31 -14.25 9.99
N GLN A 134 -1.02 -13.24 10.48
CA GLN A 134 -0.55 -11.86 10.69
C GLN A 134 -0.06 -11.14 9.42
N LEU A 135 -0.62 -11.48 8.25
CA LEU A 135 -0.16 -10.99 6.93
C LEU A 135 1.33 -11.27 6.68
N ARG A 136 1.85 -12.34 7.27
CA ARG A 136 3.23 -12.79 7.06
C ARG A 136 3.33 -13.50 5.73
N LYS A 137 4.28 -13.05 4.91
CA LYS A 137 4.58 -13.70 3.63
C LYS A 137 5.15 -15.09 3.85
N ARG A 138 4.79 -16.04 2.99
CA ARG A 138 5.51 -17.32 2.94
C ARG A 138 6.95 -17.14 2.43
N PRO A 139 7.91 -17.99 2.85
CA PRO A 139 9.31 -17.90 2.43
C PRO A 139 9.55 -17.97 0.92
N GLU A 140 8.69 -18.68 0.18
CA GLU A 140 8.76 -18.83 -1.28
C GLU A 140 8.28 -17.60 -2.06
N SER A 141 7.81 -16.55 -1.37
CA SER A 141 7.35 -15.31 -2.02
C SER A 141 8.49 -14.64 -2.79
N LYS A 142 8.26 -14.34 -4.07
CA LYS A 142 9.23 -13.65 -4.93
C LYS A 142 9.22 -12.15 -4.69
N PRO A 143 10.31 -11.41 -5.01
CA PRO A 143 10.31 -9.95 -4.98
C PRO A 143 9.11 -9.35 -5.74
N GLY A 144 8.44 -8.36 -5.13
CA GLY A 144 7.24 -7.73 -5.69
C GLY A 144 5.94 -8.55 -5.51
N THR A 145 6.01 -9.68 -4.79
CA THR A 145 4.85 -10.53 -4.52
C THR A 145 4.84 -11.00 -3.06
N ALA A 146 3.66 -11.40 -2.59
CA ALA A 146 3.49 -12.03 -1.28
C ALA A 146 2.48 -13.17 -1.38
N ILE A 147 2.92 -14.38 -1.06
CA ILE A 147 2.02 -15.53 -0.92
C ILE A 147 1.52 -15.53 0.53
N LEU A 148 0.20 -15.50 0.70
CA LEU A 148 -0.48 -15.57 1.99
C LEU A 148 -1.36 -16.83 2.03
N ASP A 149 -1.43 -17.45 3.21
CA ASP A 149 -2.21 -18.68 3.41
C ASP A 149 -3.72 -18.46 3.25
N TYR A 150 -4.21 -17.27 3.60
CA TYR A 150 -5.63 -16.97 3.66
C TYR A 150 -5.94 -15.66 2.91
N PRO A 151 -7.09 -15.60 2.20
CA PRO A 151 -7.53 -14.40 1.49
C PRO A 151 -8.08 -13.31 2.41
N GLY A 152 -8.60 -13.71 3.58
CA GLY A 152 -9.26 -12.84 4.53
C GLY A 152 -8.31 -12.15 5.51
N ALA A 153 -8.66 -10.93 5.88
CA ALA A 153 -8.03 -10.16 6.95
C ALA A 153 -9.06 -9.27 7.65
N SER A 154 -8.65 -8.58 8.71
CA SER A 154 -9.41 -7.45 9.23
C SER A 154 -8.86 -6.13 8.70
N VAL A 155 -9.74 -5.20 8.34
CA VAL A 155 -9.39 -3.81 8.05
C VAL A 155 -9.69 -2.94 9.25
N PHE A 156 -8.80 -1.99 9.55
CA PHE A 156 -8.93 -1.06 10.68
C PHE A 156 -8.88 0.39 10.19
N VAL A 157 -9.81 1.21 10.70
CA VAL A 157 -9.84 2.65 10.46
C VAL A 157 -8.71 3.33 11.23
N VAL A 158 -8.00 4.25 10.58
CA VAL A 158 -6.88 5.00 11.17
C VAL A 158 -7.00 6.50 10.90
N ASP A 159 -6.43 7.31 11.79
CA ASP A 159 -6.26 8.76 11.59
C ASP A 159 -4.93 9.12 10.91
N SER A 160 -4.04 8.14 10.82
CA SER A 160 -2.72 8.24 10.25
C SER A 160 -2.21 6.86 9.90
N PHE A 161 -1.55 6.75 8.76
CA PHE A 161 -0.78 5.57 8.44
C PHE A 161 0.54 5.63 9.21
N ARG A 162 0.83 4.57 9.97
CA ARG A 162 2.06 4.47 10.75
C ARG A 162 3.06 3.58 10.06
#